data_AF-A0A951G0D8-F1
#
_entry.id   AF-A0A951G0D8-F1
#
_cell.length_a   1.000
_cell.length_b   1.000
_cell.length_c   1.000
_cell.angle_alpha   90.00
_cell.angle_beta   90.00
_cell.angle_gamma   90.00
#
_symmetry.space_group_name_H-M   'P 1'
#
loop_
_entity.id
_entity.type
_entity.pdbx_description
1 polymer ?
#
loop_
_entity_poly.entity_id
_entity_poly.type
_entity_poly.pdbx_seq_one_letter_code
_entity_poly.pdbx_strand_id
1 'polypeptide(L)'
;GIVLAAKGHSDLAISVVKNSVAQIAAFLYPLLVLVSLLTPTTLTFSLAPVYIGALLGTSVIVWQISGDGEATVFEGAALVATFVILATVAAFE
;
A
#
# COMPACT_ATOMS: atom_id res chain seq x y z
N GLY A 1 -10.62 -7.34 2.89
CA GLY A 1 -9.44 -8.02 3.47
C GLY A 1 -9.80 -8.75 4.74
N ILE A 2 -9.81 -8.07 5.88
CA ILE A 2 -9.90 -8.68 7.24
C ILE A 2 -11.07 -9.65 7.39
N VAL A 3 -12.30 -9.26 6.99
CA VAL A 3 -13.48 -10.14 7.10
C VAL A 3 -13.35 -11.41 6.24
N LEU A 4 -12.72 -11.33 5.07
CA LEU A 4 -12.49 -12.49 4.20
C LEU A 4 -11.43 -13.42 4.82
N ALA A 5 -10.34 -12.84 5.34
CA ALA A 5 -9.30 -13.61 6.04
C ALA A 5 -9.86 -14.31 7.28
N ALA A 6 -10.70 -13.63 8.08
CA ALA A 6 -11.36 -14.22 9.25
C ALA A 6 -12.34 -15.37 8.89
N LYS A 7 -12.83 -15.40 7.65
CA LYS A 7 -13.67 -16.48 7.11
C LYS A 7 -12.87 -17.62 6.45
N GLY A 8 -11.53 -17.61 6.57
CA GLY A 8 -10.66 -18.61 5.95
C GLY A 8 -10.42 -18.38 4.46
N HIS A 9 -10.77 -17.21 3.91
CA HIS A 9 -10.54 -16.85 2.52
C HIS A 9 -9.35 -15.88 2.39
N SER A 10 -8.16 -16.32 2.81
CA SER A 10 -6.91 -15.54 2.79
C SER A 10 -6.53 -15.09 1.38
N ASP A 11 -6.58 -15.98 0.39
CA ASP A 11 -6.19 -15.67 -0.99
C ASP A 11 -7.08 -14.60 -1.62
N LEU A 12 -8.40 -14.68 -1.36
CA LEU A 12 -9.35 -13.66 -1.77
C LEU A 12 -9.10 -12.35 -1.03
N ALA A 13 -8.77 -12.40 0.27
CA ALA A 13 -8.43 -11.21 1.04
C ALA A 13 -7.19 -10.49 0.45
N ILE A 14 -6.15 -11.24 0.10
CA ILE A 14 -4.91 -10.72 -0.52
C ILE A 14 -5.20 -10.16 -1.91
N SER A 15 -5.95 -10.90 -2.74
CA SER A 15 -6.31 -10.46 -4.09
C SER A 15 -7.09 -9.13 -4.08
N VAL A 16 -8.07 -8.99 -3.17
CA VAL A 16 -8.82 -7.74 -3.01
C VAL A 16 -7.90 -6.58 -2.62
N VAL A 17 -6.96 -6.79 -1.70
CA VAL A 17 -6.02 -5.74 -1.27
C VAL A 17 -5.07 -5.36 -2.41
N LYS A 18 -4.44 -6.34 -3.06
CA LYS A 18 -3.51 -6.09 -4.19
C LYS A 18 -4.20 -5.38 -5.35
N ASN A 19 -5.41 -5.80 -5.71
CA ASN A 19 -6.18 -5.16 -6.76
C ASN A 19 -6.57 -3.72 -6.41
N SER A 20 -6.97 -3.47 -5.15
CA SER A 20 -7.26 -2.11 -4.68
C SER A 20 -6.03 -1.21 -4.78
N VAL A 21 -4.85 -1.68 -4.36
CA VAL A 21 -3.60 -0.91 -4.44
C VAL A 21 -3.21 -0.65 -5.90
N ALA A 22 -3.30 -1.66 -6.76
CA ALA A 22 -3.02 -1.52 -8.19
C ALA A 22 -3.95 -0.50 -8.86
N GLN A 23 -5.24 -0.49 -8.54
CA GLN A 23 -6.18 0.51 -9.06
C GLN A 23 -5.86 1.92 -8.56
N ILE A 24 -5.45 2.07 -7.29
CA ILE A 24 -5.03 3.37 -6.78
C ILE A 24 -3.81 3.88 -7.56
N ALA A 25 -2.79 3.03 -7.73
CA ALA A 25 -1.54 3.40 -8.38
C ALA A 25 -1.69 3.64 -9.89
N ALA A 26 -2.38 2.74 -10.61
CA ALA A 26 -2.46 2.76 -12.07
C ALA A 26 -3.59 3.64 -12.60
N PHE A 27 -4.61 3.94 -11.80
CA PHE A 27 -5.79 4.67 -12.25
C PHE A 27 -6.11 5.89 -11.39
N LEU A 28 -6.38 5.71 -10.09
CA LEU A 28 -6.89 6.80 -9.26
C LEU A 28 -5.89 7.95 -9.13
N TYR A 29 -4.61 7.66 -8.84
CA TYR A 29 -3.60 8.70 -8.67
C TYR A 29 -3.36 9.49 -9.98
N PRO A 30 -3.16 8.86 -11.15
CA PRO A 30 -3.12 9.58 -12.43
C PRO A 30 -4.39 10.38 -12.73
N LEU A 31 -5.57 9.81 -12.44
CA LEU A 31 -6.83 10.50 -12.65
C LEU A 31 -6.92 11.77 -11.79
N LEU A 32 -6.51 11.71 -10.52
CA LEU A 32 -6.49 12.87 -9.63
C LEU A 32 -5.53 13.96 -10.13
N VAL A 33 -4.37 13.58 -10.67
CA VAL A 33 -3.46 14.54 -11.32
C VAL A 33 -4.15 15.23 -12.48
N LEU A 34 -4.82 14.49 -13.37
CA LEU A 34 -5.55 15.07 -14.50
C LEU A 34 -6.72 15.97 -14.07
N VAL A 35 -7.50 15.54 -13.07
CA VAL A 35 -8.63 16.33 -12.54
C VAL A 35 -8.14 17.62 -11.89
N SER A 36 -6.98 17.59 -11.20
CA SER A 36 -6.43 18.78 -10.55
C SER A 36 -6.11 19.93 -11.51
N LEU A 37 -5.92 19.65 -12.81
CA LEU A 37 -5.70 20.66 -13.85
C LEU A 37 -6.92 21.58 -14.06
N LEU A 38 -8.09 21.18 -13.57
CA LEU A 38 -9.32 22.00 -13.57
C LEU A 38 -9.42 22.91 -12.35
N THR A 39 -8.44 22.87 -11.43
CA THR A 39 -8.45 23.60 -10.16
C THR A 39 -7.26 24.57 -10.07
N PRO A 40 -7.29 25.56 -9.16
CA PRO A 40 -6.16 26.49 -8.98
C PRO A 40 -4.87 25.83 -8.49
N THR A 41 -4.96 24.64 -7.90
CA THR A 41 -3.83 23.89 -7.33
C THR A 41 -3.61 22.60 -8.11
N THR A 42 -2.47 22.49 -8.79
CA THR A 42 -2.14 21.30 -9.56
C THR A 42 -1.43 20.25 -8.71
N LEU A 43 -1.89 19.01 -8.79
CA LEU A 43 -1.20 17.86 -8.24
C LEU A 43 -0.13 17.39 -9.22
N THR A 44 0.96 16.86 -8.69
CA THR A 44 2.05 16.28 -9.49
C THR A 44 2.46 14.93 -8.92
N PHE A 45 3.27 14.18 -9.67
CA PHE A 45 3.87 12.95 -9.18
C PHE A 45 5.09 13.19 -8.27
N SER A 46 5.34 14.44 -7.86
CA SER A 46 6.45 14.80 -6.97
C SER A 46 6.11 14.38 -5.54
N LEU A 47 6.70 13.28 -5.09
CA LEU A 47 6.61 12.78 -3.74
C LEU A 47 7.93 13.04 -3.00
N ALA A 48 7.87 13.33 -1.70
CA ALA A 48 9.07 13.41 -0.88
C ALA A 48 9.82 12.06 -0.89
N PRO A 49 11.17 12.05 -0.81
CA PRO A 49 11.96 10.83 -0.88
C PRO A 49 11.53 9.74 0.10
N VAL A 50 11.11 10.09 1.32
CA VAL A 50 10.61 9.12 2.30
C VAL A 50 9.37 8.39 1.83
N TYR A 51 8.43 9.06 1.17
CA TYR A 51 7.23 8.39 0.63
C TYR A 51 7.58 7.43 -0.50
N ILE A 52 8.55 7.80 -1.35
CA ILE A 52 9.05 6.92 -2.42
C ILE A 52 9.72 5.69 -1.81
N GLY A 53 10.59 5.87 -0.81
CA GLY A 53 11.24 4.79 -0.09
C GLY A 53 10.25 3.86 0.61
N ALA A 54 9.23 4.42 1.27
CA ALA A 54 8.17 3.66 1.93
C ALA A 54 7.34 2.83 0.94
N LEU A 55 7.00 3.40 -0.23
CA LEU A 55 6.27 2.72 -1.30
C LEU A 55 7.08 1.54 -1.86
N LEU A 56 8.35 1.77 -2.19
CA LEU A 56 9.23 0.73 -2.72
C LEU A 56 9.48 -0.36 -1.68
N GLY A 57 9.85 0.00 -0.46
CA GLY A 57 10.11 -0.93 0.63
C GLY A 57 8.90 -1.80 0.94
N THR A 58 7.72 -1.19 1.09
CA THR A 58 6.48 -1.91 1.34
C THR A 58 6.10 -2.83 0.18
N SER A 59 6.30 -2.39 -1.07
CA SER A 59 6.03 -3.22 -2.25
C SER A 59 6.90 -4.48 -2.27
N VAL A 60 8.18 -4.36 -1.93
CA VAL A 60 9.10 -5.50 -1.83
C VAL A 60 8.71 -6.43 -0.68
N ILE A 61 8.39 -5.89 0.51
CA ILE A 61 7.99 -6.69 1.67
C ILE A 61 6.71 -7.47 1.37
N VAL A 62 5.68 -6.82 0.82
CA VAL A 62 4.42 -7.48 0.46
C VAL A 62 4.64 -8.53 -0.63
N TRP A 63 5.52 -8.27 -1.60
CA TRP A 63 5.87 -9.25 -2.63
C TRP A 63 6.53 -10.50 -2.05
N GLN A 64 7.47 -10.34 -1.12
CA GLN A 64 8.15 -11.45 -0.45
C GLN A 64 7.19 -12.25 0.43
N ILE A 65 6.42 -11.58 1.29
CA ILE A 65 5.50 -12.24 2.25
C ILE A 65 4.32 -12.92 1.54
N SER A 66 3.87 -12.41 0.40
CA SER A 66 2.75 -13.03 -0.33
C SER A 66 3.19 -14.15 -1.30
N GLY A 67 4.48 -14.48 -1.34
CA GLY A 67 5.07 -15.33 -2.38
C GLY A 67 4.95 -16.84 -2.12
N ASP A 68 4.93 -17.25 -0.85
CA ASP A 68 4.82 -18.65 -0.43
C ASP A 68 3.37 -19.13 -0.29
N GLY A 69 2.40 -18.21 -0.25
CA GLY A 69 0.97 -18.51 -0.14
C GLY A 69 0.53 -18.92 1.26
N GLU A 70 1.42 -18.84 2.25
CA GLU A 70 1.12 -19.08 3.65
C GLU A 70 1.03 -17.73 4.38
N ALA A 71 0.31 -17.68 5.50
CA ALA A 71 0.20 -16.47 6.29
C ALA A 71 0.33 -16.80 7.77
N THR A 72 1.41 -16.35 8.39
CA THR A 72 1.63 -16.53 9.83
C THR A 72 1.22 -15.30 10.62
N VAL A 73 0.83 -15.48 11.88
CA VAL A 73 0.54 -14.36 12.80
C VAL A 73 1.75 -13.44 12.94
N PHE A 74 2.96 -14.01 12.88
CA PHE A 74 4.22 -13.26 12.93
C PHE A 74 4.40 -12.34 11.72
N GLU A 75 4.16 -12.81 10.50
CA GLU A 75 4.20 -11.95 9.30
C GLU A 75 3.19 -10.80 9.39
N GLY A 76 1.98 -11.09 9.86
CA GLY A 76 0.96 -10.06 10.09
C GLY A 76 1.42 -9.00 11.10
N ALA A 77 2.00 -9.42 12.23
CA ALA A 77 2.54 -8.51 13.23
C ALA A 77 3.74 -7.71 12.69
N ALA A 78 4.62 -8.33 11.91
CA ALA A 78 5.75 -7.68 11.27
C ALA A 78 5.29 -6.60 10.29
N LEU A 79 4.27 -6.87 9.46
CA LEU A 79 3.68 -5.89 8.55
C LEU A 79 3.07 -4.69 9.29
N VAL A 80 2.37 -4.93 10.40
CA VAL A 80 1.83 -3.86 11.25
C VAL A 80 2.96 -3.03 11.87
N ALA A 81 4.01 -3.68 12.38
CA ALA A 81 5.17 -2.99 12.94
C ALA A 81 5.89 -2.14 11.88
N THR A 82 6.10 -2.68 10.68
CA THR A 82 6.67 -1.91 9.55
C THR A 82 5.80 -0.70 9.22
N PHE A 83 4.47 -0.85 9.15
CA PHE A 83 3.57 0.28 8.92
C PHE A 83 3.72 1.37 9.99
N VAL A 84 3.75 1.00 11.28
CA VAL A 84 3.92 1.95 12.38
C VAL A 84 5.27 2.67 12.31
N ILE A 85 6.35 1.95 11.99
CA ILE A 85 7.68 2.55 11.83
C ILE A 85 7.68 3.55 10.68
N LEU A 86 7.18 3.16 9.50
CA LEU A 86 7.11 4.06 8.34
C LEU A 86 6.22 5.26 8.59
N ALA A 87 5.07 5.08 9.26
CA ALA A 87 4.18 6.16 9.64
C ALA A 87 4.85 7.14 10.62
N THR A 88 5.64 6.62 11.56
CA THR A 88 6.41 7.43 12.50
C THR A 88 7.46 8.25 11.75
N VAL A 89 8.26 7.62 10.88
CA VAL A 89 9.28 8.32 10.08
C VAL A 89 8.63 9.41 9.21
N ALA A 90 7.55 9.08 8.50
CA ALA A 90 6.83 10.03 7.67
C ALA A 90 6.21 11.20 8.45
N ALA A 91 5.93 11.04 9.74
CA ALA A 91 5.42 12.12 10.59
C ALA A 91 6.48 13.18 10.96
N PHE A 92 7.77 12.88 10.76
CA PHE A 92 8.88 13.79 11.01
C PHE A 92 9.53 14.35 9.73
N GLU A 93 8.95 14.05 8.56
CA GLU A 93 9.31 14.65 7.26
C GLU A 93 8.65 16.02 7.03
#